data_AF-A0A8T7DFJ5-F1
#
_entry.id   AF-A0A8T7DFJ5-F1
#
_cell.length_a   1.000
_cell.length_b   1.000
_cell.length_c   1.000
_cell.angle_alpha   90.00
_cell.angle_beta   90.00
_cell.angle_gamma   90.00
#
_symmetry.space_group_name_H-M   'P 1'
#
loop_
_entity.id
_entity.type
_entity.pdbx_description
1 polymer ?
#
loop_
_entity_poly.entity_id
_entity_poly.type
_entity_poly.pdbx_seq_one_letter_code
_entity_poly.pdbx_strand_id
1 'polypeptide(L)'
;MQNDMGGNELHLDFTAEFRAKNIAQQTDAFQQYIRDLINDISRLDPNDPNRQGMLTILQVVEQLMPHIEANEIPLEETIVISLQQDNPFGTITLQS
;
A
#
# COMPACT_ATOMS: atom_id res chain seq x y z
N MET A 1 31.17 4.22 3.85
CA MET A 1 30.54 4.80 2.66
C MET A 1 29.09 4.38 2.69
N GLN A 2 28.18 5.33 2.47
CA GLN A 2 26.72 5.17 2.63
C GLN A 2 26.22 3.91 1.90
N ASN A 3 25.31 3.19 2.54
CA ASN A 3 24.56 2.12 1.89
C ASN A 3 23.62 2.78 0.88
N ASP A 4 24.05 2.89 -0.37
CA ASP A 4 23.17 3.08 -1.53
C ASP A 4 22.38 1.78 -1.75
N MET A 5 21.53 1.39 -0.80
CA MET A 5 20.57 0.33 -1.04
C MET A 5 19.53 0.88 -2.01
N GLY A 6 19.76 0.68 -3.31
CA GLY A 6 18.73 0.71 -4.34
C GLY A 6 17.68 -0.38 -4.11
N GLY A 7 17.03 -0.33 -2.95
CA GLY A 7 15.87 -1.14 -2.62
C GLY A 7 14.64 -0.55 -3.29
N ASN A 8 13.73 -1.41 -3.73
CA ASN A 8 12.46 -0.95 -4.28
C ASN A 8 11.63 -0.37 -3.11
N GLU A 9 11.45 0.94 -3.08
CA GLU A 9 10.57 1.60 -2.12
C GLU A 9 9.19 1.83 -2.73
N LEU A 10 8.15 1.65 -1.93
CA LEU A 10 6.80 2.11 -2.23
C LEU A 10 6.50 3.30 -1.33
N HIS A 11 6.11 4.41 -1.95
CA HIS A 11 5.68 5.61 -1.27
C HIS A 11 4.16 5.69 -1.43
N LEU A 12 3.43 5.71 -0.32
CA LEU A 12 1.99 5.75 -0.31
C LEU A 12 1.50 7.05 0.31
N ASP A 13 0.74 7.78 -0.48
CA ASP A 13 0.08 9.01 -0.08
C ASP A 13 -1.44 8.84 -0.14
N PHE A 14 -2.14 9.48 0.79
CA PHE A 14 -3.59 9.55 0.78
C PHE A 14 -4.04 10.86 0.12
N THR A 15 -5.11 10.81 -0.66
CA THR A 15 -5.67 12.03 -1.26
C THR A 15 -6.33 12.90 -0.18
N ALA A 16 -6.43 14.21 -0.43
CA ALA A 16 -7.15 15.11 0.49
C ALA A 16 -8.62 14.69 0.68
N GLU A 17 -9.23 14.13 -0.37
CA GLU A 17 -10.60 13.61 -0.35
C GLU A 17 -10.74 12.37 0.54
N PHE A 18 -9.73 11.51 0.57
CA PHE A 18 -9.70 10.35 1.47
C PHE A 18 -9.47 10.81 2.92
N ARG A 19 -8.52 11.72 3.16
CA ARG A 19 -8.25 12.29 4.49
C ARG A 19 -9.47 12.98 5.11
N ALA A 20 -10.29 13.65 4.31
CA ALA A 20 -11.47 14.35 4.80
C ALA A 20 -12.63 13.41 5.24
N LYS A 21 -12.55 12.10 4.95
CA LYS A 21 -13.55 11.11 5.35
C LYS A 21 -13.40 10.78 6.84
N ASN A 22 -14.51 10.38 7.47
CA ASN A 22 -14.43 9.76 8.79
C ASN A 22 -13.90 8.31 8.69
N ILE A 23 -13.53 7.71 9.83
CA ILE A 23 -12.89 6.40 9.86
C ILE A 23 -13.71 5.30 9.16
N ALA A 24 -15.04 5.27 9.34
CA ALA A 24 -15.89 4.27 8.68
C ALA A 24 -15.88 4.45 7.16
N GLN A 25 -15.95 5.70 6.69
CA GLN A 25 -15.87 6.04 5.27
C GLN A 25 -14.48 5.78 4.68
N GLN A 26 -13.41 5.96 5.45
CA GLN A 26 -12.05 5.61 5.05
C GLN A 26 -11.92 4.10 4.89
N THR A 27 -12.37 3.32 5.89
CA THR A 27 -12.44 1.86 5.83
C THR A 27 -13.20 1.38 4.61
N ASP A 28 -14.42 1.88 4.38
CA ASP A 28 -15.25 1.49 3.24
C ASP A 28 -14.57 1.81 1.90
N ALA A 29 -13.98 3.00 1.77
CA ALA A 29 -13.27 3.42 0.56
C ALA A 29 -12.00 2.59 0.32
N PHE A 30 -11.26 2.26 1.38
CA PHE A 30 -10.04 1.46 1.27
C PHE A 30 -10.33 0.01 0.92
N GLN A 31 -11.37 -0.58 1.53
CA GLN A 31 -11.87 -1.92 1.14
C GLN A 31 -12.38 -1.93 -0.30
N GLN A 32 -13.02 -0.85 -0.76
CA GLN A 32 -13.44 -0.73 -2.16
C GLN A 32 -12.23 -0.69 -3.09
N TYR A 33 -11.20 0.08 -2.76
CA TYR A 33 -9.95 0.13 -3.52
C TYR A 33 -9.31 -1.28 -3.63
N ILE A 34 -9.25 -2.04 -2.55
CA ILE A 34 -8.75 -3.43 -2.56
C ILE A 34 -9.55 -4.30 -3.53
N ARG A 35 -10.89 -4.22 -3.50
CA ARG A 35 -11.76 -4.98 -4.42
C ARG A 35 -11.53 -4.59 -5.88
N ASP A 36 -11.41 -3.30 -6.17
CA ASP A 36 -11.16 -2.80 -7.52
C ASP A 36 -9.80 -3.27 -8.03
N LEU A 37 -8.78 -3.22 -7.18
CA LEU A 37 -7.43 -3.71 -7.50
C LEU A 37 -7.43 -5.22 -7.81
N ILE A 38 -8.12 -6.04 -7.00
CA ILE A 38 -8.27 -7.48 -7.26
C ILE A 38 -8.95 -7.72 -8.62
N ASN A 39 -10.02 -6.97 -8.90
CA ASN A 39 -10.74 -7.09 -10.17
C ASN A 39 -9.84 -6.72 -11.35
N ASP A 40 -9.05 -5.66 -11.26
CA ASP A 40 -8.15 -5.25 -12.33
C ASP A 40 -7.00 -6.25 -12.52
N ILE A 41 -6.40 -6.77 -11.45
CA ILE A 41 -5.41 -7.86 -11.51
C ILE A 41 -5.98 -9.10 -12.21
N SER A 42 -7.25 -9.45 -11.92
CA SER A 42 -7.89 -10.64 -12.49
C SER A 42 -8.11 -10.56 -14.01
N ARG A 43 -8.09 -9.35 -14.57
CA ARG A 43 -8.26 -9.10 -16.02
C ARG A 43 -6.95 -9.16 -16.79
N LEU A 44 -5.80 -9.16 -16.10
CA LEU A 44 -4.49 -9.26 -16.73
C LEU A 44 -4.12 -10.72 -17.03
N ASP A 45 -3.34 -10.92 -18.10
CA ASP A 45 -2.72 -12.23 -18.37
C ASP A 45 -1.83 -12.63 -17.17
N PRO A 46 -1.79 -13.91 -16.78
CA PRO A 46 -0.91 -14.37 -15.71
C PRO A 46 0.57 -14.01 -15.93
N ASN A 47 1.02 -13.85 -17.18
CA ASN A 47 2.38 -13.48 -17.57
C ASN A 47 2.52 -11.98 -17.88
N ASP A 48 1.48 -11.16 -17.66
CA ASP A 48 1.56 -9.72 -17.83
C ASP A 48 2.58 -9.13 -16.83
N PRO A 49 3.61 -8.40 -17.30
CA PRO A 49 4.60 -7.78 -16.41
C PRO A 49 4.01 -6.85 -15.34
N ASN A 50 2.88 -6.19 -15.64
CA ASN A 50 2.21 -5.30 -14.69
C ASN A 50 1.50 -6.06 -13.56
N ARG A 51 1.11 -7.31 -13.81
CA ARG A 51 0.38 -8.13 -12.84
C ARG A 51 1.20 -8.35 -11.58
N GLN A 52 2.51 -8.56 -11.71
CA GLN A 52 3.39 -8.75 -10.56
C GLN A 52 3.47 -7.50 -9.69
N GLY A 53 3.60 -6.31 -10.29
CA GLY A 53 3.62 -5.05 -9.56
C GLY A 53 2.29 -4.77 -8.84
N MET A 54 1.16 -5.02 -9.50
CA MET A 54 -0.16 -4.86 -8.89
C MET A 54 -0.41 -5.85 -7.74
N LEU A 55 0.08 -7.09 -7.85
CA LEU A 55 0.03 -8.06 -6.75
C LEU A 55 0.85 -7.58 -5.53
N THR A 56 2.01 -6.95 -5.75
CA THR A 56 2.79 -6.36 -4.67
C THR A 56 2.02 -5.21 -3.99
N ILE A 57 1.37 -4.33 -4.77
CA ILE A 57 0.51 -3.28 -4.22
C ILE A 57 -0.63 -3.88 -3.41
N LEU A 58 -1.30 -4.93 -3.93
CA LEU A 58 -2.42 -5.60 -3.26
C LEU A 58 -2.00 -6.13 -1.88
N GLN A 59 -0.88 -6.84 -1.81
CA GLN A 59 -0.35 -7.36 -0.55
C GLN A 59 -0.08 -6.24 0.48
N VAL A 60 0.48 -5.12 0.01
CA VAL A 60 0.76 -3.96 0.86
C VAL A 60 -0.52 -3.33 1.40
N VAL A 61 -1.51 -3.08 0.54
CA VAL A 61 -2.75 -2.45 1.00
C VAL A 61 -3.58 -3.39 1.87
N GLU A 62 -3.59 -4.70 1.62
CA GLU A 62 -4.21 -5.68 2.53
C GLU A 62 -3.60 -5.64 3.94
N GLN A 63 -2.29 -5.43 4.05
CA GLN A 63 -1.62 -5.27 5.35
C GLN A 63 -1.90 -3.93 6.02
N LEU A 64 -2.13 -2.86 5.25
CA LEU A 64 -2.49 -1.55 5.81
C LEU A 64 -3.93 -1.49 6.31
N MET A 65 -4.83 -2.30 5.73
CA MET A 65 -6.26 -2.33 6.08
C MET A 65 -6.55 -2.37 7.59
N PRO A 66 -6.00 -3.31 8.40
CA PRO A 66 -6.26 -3.35 9.84
C PRO A 66 -5.82 -2.07 10.58
N HIS A 67 -4.78 -1.39 10.10
CA HIS A 67 -4.29 -0.14 10.69
C HIS A 67 -5.15 1.06 10.29
N ILE A 68 -5.73 1.05 9.09
CA ILE A 68 -6.79 2.00 8.71
C ILE A 68 -8.01 1.79 9.63
N GLU A 69 -8.46 0.55 9.84
CA GLU A 69 -9.61 0.25 10.72
C GLU A 69 -9.38 0.67 12.17
N ALA A 70 -8.14 0.52 12.66
CA ALA A 70 -7.75 0.90 14.01
C ALA A 70 -7.44 2.41 14.18
N ASN A 71 -7.48 3.21 13.10
CA ASN A 71 -7.08 4.62 13.08
C ASN A 71 -5.63 4.83 13.61
N GLU A 72 -4.72 3.93 13.23
CA GLU A 72 -3.33 3.91 13.67
C GLU A 72 -2.36 4.58 12.69
N ILE A 73 -2.83 4.93 11.50
CA ILE A 73 -2.02 5.53 10.44
C ILE A 73 -2.24 7.05 10.40
N PRO A 74 -1.18 7.87 10.51
CA PRO A 74 -1.26 9.30 10.20
C PRO A 74 -1.35 9.48 8.68
N LEU A 75 -2.53 9.87 8.17
CA LEU A 75 -2.79 9.97 6.73
C LEU A 75 -2.18 11.22 6.07
N GLU A 76 -1.67 12.14 6.88
CA GLU A 76 -0.94 13.35 6.48
C GLU A 76 0.51 13.08 6.09
N GLU A 77 1.05 11.93 6.50
CA GLU A 77 2.43 11.51 6.24
C GLU A 77 2.49 10.53 5.06
N THR A 78 3.60 10.56 4.32
CA THR A 78 3.88 9.56 3.30
C THR A 78 4.37 8.28 3.98
N ILE A 79 3.69 7.16 3.73
CA ILE A 79 4.15 5.86 4.21
C ILE A 79 5.21 5.36 3.24
N VAL A 80 6.42 5.12 3.75
CA VAL A 80 7.54 4.54 2.98
C VAL A 80 7.70 3.07 3.35
N ILE A 81 7.58 2.20 2.35
CA ILE A 81 7.69 0.75 2.51
C ILE A 81 8.88 0.25 1.71
N SER A 82 9.87 -0.34 2.39
CA SER A 82 11.02 -0.96 1.74
C SER A 82 10.71 -2.40 1.35
N LEU A 83 10.69 -2.69 0.05
CA LEU A 83 10.52 -4.04 -0.48
C LEU A 83 11.87 -4.77 -0.48
N GLN A 84 12.01 -5.82 0.33
CA GLN A 84 13.18 -6.72 0.25
C GLN A 84 12.89 -7.90 -0.68
N GLN A 85 13.86 -8.28 -1.50
CA GLN A 85 13.70 -9.30 -2.56
C GLN A 85 13.45 -10.72 -2.01
N ASP A 86 13.89 -11.03 -0.78
CA ASP A 86 13.70 -12.35 -0.13
C ASP A 86 12.51 -12.38 0.84
N ASN A 87 11.97 -11.23 1.21
CA ASN A 87 10.78 -11.07 2.04
C ASN A 87 10.27 -9.63 1.86
N PRO A 88 9.20 -9.37 1.08
CA PRO A 88 8.80 -8.01 0.70
C PRO A 88 8.39 -7.10 1.88
N PHE A 89 8.42 -7.62 3.11
CA PHE A 89 7.92 -7.01 4.34
C PHE A 89 9.04 -6.77 5.36
N GLY A 90 10.03 -5.93 5.00
CA GLY A 90 10.85 -5.30 6.04
C GLY A 90 9.98 -4.42 6.96
N THR A 91 10.50 -4.07 8.15
CA THR A 91 9.85 -3.22 9.15
C THR A 91 9.15 -2.00 8.51
N ILE A 92 7.82 -1.89 8.63
CA ILE A 92 7.08 -0.67 8.27
C ILE A 92 7.64 0.45 9.15
N THR A 93 8.24 1.44 8.52
CA THR A 93 8.85 2.57 9.22
C THR A 93 8.02 3.81 8.89
N LEU A 94 7.36 4.37 9.89
CA LEU A 94 6.74 5.69 9.78
C LEU A 94 7.86 6.73 9.88
N GLN A 95 8.07 7.53 8.84
CA GLN A 95 9.02 8.64 8.88
C GLN A 95 8.23 9.94 9.09
N SER A 96 8.53 10.63 10.19
CA SER A 96 8.00 11.95 10.55
C SER A 96 9.01 13.06 10.25
#